data_AF-A0AB35PPI2-F1
#
_entry.id   AF-A0AB35PPI2-F1
#
_cell.length_a   1.000
_cell.length_b   1.000
_cell.length_c   1.000
_cell.angle_alpha   90.00
_cell.angle_beta   90.00
_cell.angle_gamma   90.00
#
_symmetry.space_group_name_H-M   'P 1'
#
loop_
_entity.id
_entity.type
_entity.pdbx_description
1 polymer ?
#
loop_
_entity_poly.entity_id
_entity_poly.type
_entity_poly.pdbx_seq_one_letter_code
_entity_poly.pdbx_strand_id
1 'polypeptide(L)'
;LFKRATGYTYEEVTVEREKVDGEFQSIETKRVKRQVPPDTTAIIFWLKNRKPTVWRDRREIDHSGEMKQTVVQKPELSNLSVEELKQIESILTKPTDSGG
;
A
#
# COMPACT_ATOMS: atom_id res chain seq x y z
N LEU A 1 -6.13 14.08 13.91
CA LEU A 1 -5.06 13.08 13.67
C LEU A 1 -3.67 13.56 14.07
N PHE A 2 -3.17 14.69 13.54
CA PHE A 2 -1.80 15.14 13.80
C PHE A 2 -1.44 15.23 15.29
N LYS A 3 -2.32 15.82 16.12
CA LYS A 3 -2.13 15.91 17.58
C LYS A 3 -1.93 14.55 18.26
N ARG A 4 -2.60 13.49 17.79
CA ARG A 4 -2.39 12.11 18.27
C ARG A 4 -1.11 11.50 17.69
N ALA A 5 -0.80 11.81 16.43
CA ALA A 5 0.40 11.33 15.76
C ALA A 5 1.70 11.89 16.38
N THR A 6 1.70 13.10 16.93
CA THR A 6 2.87 13.69 17.60
C THR A 6 2.91 13.44 19.10
N GLY A 7 1.83 12.89 19.67
CA GLY A 7 1.60 12.94 21.10
C GLY A 7 1.26 14.36 21.57
N TYR A 8 0.65 14.47 22.74
CA TYR A 8 0.33 15.75 23.37
C TYR A 8 0.23 15.60 24.88
N THR A 9 0.49 16.70 25.57
CA THR A 9 0.26 16.80 27.00
C THR A 9 -1.07 17.50 27.24
N TYR A 10 -1.84 17.04 28.21
CA TYR A 10 -3.03 17.75 28.67
C TYR A 10 -3.10 17.73 30.19
N GLU A 11 -3.75 18.76 30.75
CA GLU A 11 -4.01 18.84 32.18
C GLU A 11 -5.44 18.38 32.43
N GLU A 12 -5.56 17.41 33.33
CA GLU A 12 -6.84 16.93 33.83
C GLU A 12 -7.09 17.61 35.18
N VAL A 13 -8.15 18.40 35.22
CA VAL A 13 -8.57 19.14 36.40
C VAL A 13 -9.79 18.45 36.98
N THR A 14 -9.67 17.96 38.21
CA THR A 14 -10.80 17.43 38.98
C THR A 14 -11.34 18.54 39.87
N VAL A 15 -12.62 18.86 39.67
CA VAL A 15 -13.34 19.87 40.45
C VAL A 15 -14.45 19.18 41.22
N GLU A 16 -14.43 19.31 42.53
CA GLU A 16 -15.47 18.79 43.42
C GLU A 16 -16.29 19.95 43.97
N ARG A 17 -17.58 19.71 44.21
CA ARG A 17 -18.46 20.69 44.84
C ARG A 17 -18.50 20.42 46.33
N GLU A 18 -17.96 21.33 47.10
CA GLU A 18 -17.99 21.29 48.55
C GLU A 18 -18.87 22.41 49.09
N LYS A 19 -19.53 22.16 50.21
CA LYS A 19 -20.35 23.16 50.89
C LYS A 19 -19.47 23.92 51.88
N VAL A 20 -19.07 25.13 51.51
CA VAL A 20 -18.27 26.02 52.36
C VAL A 20 -19.19 27.17 52.78
N ASP A 21 -19.34 27.38 54.09
CA ASP A 21 -20.18 28.43 54.67
C ASP A 21 -21.64 28.44 54.18
N GLY A 22 -22.24 27.26 54.00
CA GLY A 22 -23.65 27.16 53.64
C GLY A 22 -23.93 27.17 52.13
N GLU A 23 -22.96 27.56 51.31
CA GLU A 23 -23.05 27.63 49.86
C GLU A 23 -22.21 26.55 49.17
N PHE A 24 -22.67 26.05 48.02
CA PHE A 24 -21.91 25.11 47.22
C PHE A 24 -20.87 25.85 46.39
N GLN A 25 -19.59 25.63 46.67
CA GLN A 25 -18.47 26.16 45.91
C GLN A 25 -17.79 25.04 45.12
N SER A 26 -17.31 25.36 43.93
CA SER A 26 -16.55 24.42 43.10
C SER A 26 -15.07 24.59 43.44
N ILE A 27 -14.48 23.58 44.06
CA ILE A 27 -13.07 23.59 44.48
C ILE A 27 -12.30 22.68 43.53
N GLU A 28 -11.22 23.20 42.95
CA GLU A 28 -10.27 22.40 42.19
C GLU A 28 -9.44 21.55 43.17
N THR A 29 -9.78 20.27 43.29
CA THR A 29 -9.13 19.34 44.24
C THR A 29 -7.82 18.79 43.68
N LYS A 30 -7.70 18.66 42.36
CA LYS A 30 -6.54 18.00 41.75
C LYS A 30 -6.27 18.47 40.33
N ARG A 31 -5.00 18.81 40.06
CA ARG A 31 -4.49 19.03 38.70
C ARG A 31 -3.45 17.97 38.37
N VAL A 32 -3.73 17.16 37.34
CA VAL A 32 -2.81 16.10 36.88
C VAL A 32 -2.38 16.38 35.45
N LYS A 33 -1.07 16.50 35.23
CA LYS A 33 -0.50 16.58 33.89
C LYS A 33 -0.36 15.17 33.32
N ARG A 34 -1.11 14.87 32.27
CA ARG A 34 -1.07 13.57 31.57
C ARG A 34 -0.37 13.71 30.22
N GLN A 35 0.55 12.79 29.95
CA GLN A 35 1.22 12.68 28.66
C GLN A 35 0.53 11.60 27.83
N VAL A 36 0.05 11.97 26.64
CA VAL A 36 -0.40 11.01 25.63
C VAL A 36 0.78 10.77 24.67
N PRO A 37 1.33 9.55 24.61
CA PRO A 37 2.39 9.24 23.68
C PRO A 37 1.89 9.30 22.23
N PRO A 38 2.81 9.46 21.26
CA PRO A 38 2.49 9.37 19.84
C PRO A 38 1.78 8.06 19.49
N ASP A 39 0.66 8.16 18.78
CA ASP A 39 -0.12 7.03 18.27
C ASP A 39 0.44 6.59 16.91
N THR A 40 1.01 5.38 16.84
CA THR A 40 1.67 4.83 15.65
C THR A 40 0.72 4.70 14.45
N THR A 41 -0.54 4.33 14.69
CA THR A 41 -1.58 4.27 13.66
C THR A 41 -1.89 5.67 13.12
N ALA A 42 -2.01 6.66 13.99
CA ALA A 42 -2.22 8.05 13.59
C ALA A 42 -1.03 8.59 12.79
N ILE A 43 0.21 8.19 13.12
CA ILE A 43 1.42 8.52 12.35
C ILE A 43 1.33 7.94 10.93
N ILE A 44 1.01 6.65 10.80
CA ILE A 44 0.91 5.95 9.52
C ILE A 44 -0.11 6.64 8.60
N PHE A 45 -1.32 6.90 9.10
CA PHE A 45 -2.35 7.58 8.31
C PHE A 45 -1.99 9.02 7.98
N TRP A 46 -1.34 9.75 8.89
CA TRP A 46 -0.89 11.11 8.60
C TRP A 46 0.17 11.14 7.50
N LEU A 47 1.13 10.21 7.52
CA LEU A 47 2.16 10.08 6.50
C LEU A 47 1.58 9.67 5.13
N LYS A 48 0.61 8.76 5.10
CA LYS A 48 -0.13 8.39 3.88
C LYS A 48 -0.82 9.59 3.23
N ASN A 49 -1.44 10.46 4.04
CA ASN A 49 -2.17 11.62 3.55
C ASN A 49 -1.26 12.80 3.16
N ARG A 50 -0.09 12.98 3.80
CA ARG A 50 0.82 14.14 3.59
C ARG A 50 2.05 13.84 2.74
N LYS A 51 2.50 12.59 2.66
CA LYS A 51 3.64 12.14 1.84
C LYS A 51 3.28 10.85 1.09
N PRO A 52 2.24 10.88 0.23
CA PRO A 52 1.74 9.68 -0.45
C PRO A 52 2.79 9.05 -1.38
N THR A 53 3.68 9.84 -1.99
CA THR A 53 4.73 9.33 -2.88
C THR A 53 5.66 8.30 -2.21
N VAL A 54 5.91 8.44 -0.91
CA VAL A 54 6.80 7.55 -0.15
C VAL A 54 6.02 6.51 0.65
N TRP A 55 4.86 6.90 1.20
CA TRP A 55 4.13 6.13 2.22
C TRP A 55 2.81 5.49 1.75
N ARG A 56 2.37 5.74 0.50
CA ARG A 56 1.20 5.06 -0.07
C ARG A 56 1.48 3.57 -0.22
N ASP A 57 0.54 2.73 0.20
CA ASP A 57 0.69 1.27 0.11
C ASP A 57 0.76 0.79 -1.34
N ARG A 58 -0.03 1.38 -2.23
CA ARG A 58 -0.11 1.01 -3.65
C ARG A 58 0.68 2.01 -4.49
N ARG A 59 1.81 1.58 -5.03
CA ARG A 59 2.49 2.31 -6.11
C ARG A 59 1.81 1.93 -7.43
N GLU A 60 1.29 2.92 -8.13
CA GLU A 60 0.91 2.75 -9.52
C GLU A 60 2.22 2.71 -10.32
N ILE A 61 2.58 1.53 -10.81
CA ILE A 61 3.70 1.37 -11.75
C ILE A 61 3.13 1.74 -13.11
N ASP A 62 3.45 2.94 -13.58
CA ASP A 62 3.09 3.36 -14.92
C ASP A 62 3.79 2.44 -15.95
N HIS A 63 3.01 1.72 -16.75
CA HIS A 63 3.51 0.87 -17.82
C HIS A 63 3.59 1.70 -19.11
N SER A 64 4.37 2.79 -19.10
CA SER A 64 4.63 3.62 -20.28
C SER A 64 5.77 3.11 -21.16
N GLY A 65 6.22 1.87 -20.95
CA GLY A 65 7.17 1.22 -21.85
C GLY A 65 6.53 0.96 -23.21
N GLU A 66 7.11 1.53 -24.28
CA GLU A 66 6.83 1.09 -25.66
C GLU A 66 7.03 -0.44 -25.73
N MET A 67 5.92 -1.18 -25.70
CA MET A 67 5.94 -2.59 -26.04
C MET A 67 6.20 -2.67 -27.54
N LYS A 68 7.48 -2.80 -27.92
CA LYS A 68 7.86 -3.19 -29.28
C LYS A 68 7.37 -4.61 -29.50
N GLN A 69 6.10 -4.75 -29.86
CA GLN A 69 5.56 -6.02 -30.30
C GLN A 69 6.21 -6.31 -31.65
N THR A 70 7.27 -7.11 -31.65
CA THR A 70 7.75 -7.76 -32.85
C THR A 70 6.64 -8.70 -33.29
N VAL A 71 5.76 -8.20 -34.16
CA VAL A 71 4.88 -9.06 -34.96
C VAL A 71 5.85 -9.89 -35.80
N VAL A 72 6.20 -11.07 -35.31
CA VAL A 72 6.73 -12.13 -36.16
C VAL A 72 5.62 -12.33 -37.16
N GLN A 73 5.84 -11.82 -38.38
CA GLN A 73 4.91 -11.97 -39.48
C GLN A 73 4.50 -13.44 -39.47
N LYS A 74 3.20 -13.70 -39.33
CA LYS A 74 2.66 -15.05 -39.48
C LYS A 74 3.25 -15.55 -40.80
N PRO A 75 4.14 -16.56 -40.82
CA PRO A 75 4.69 -17.00 -42.08
C PRO A 75 3.48 -17.38 -42.94
N GLU A 76 3.43 -16.86 -44.16
CA GLU A 76 2.40 -17.22 -45.14
C GLU A 76 2.60 -18.70 -45.49
N LEU A 77 1.99 -19.57 -44.70
CA LEU A 77 2.00 -21.03 -44.87
C LEU A 77 1.12 -21.46 -46.06
N SER A 78 0.48 -20.51 -46.74
CA SER A 78 -0.44 -20.74 -47.86
C SER A 78 0.25 -21.18 -49.15
N ASN A 79 1.56 -20.96 -49.27
CA ASN A 79 2.37 -21.36 -50.43
C ASN A 79 3.33 -22.53 -50.13
N LEU A 80 3.18 -23.20 -48.98
CA LEU A 80 3.94 -24.40 -48.71
C LEU A 80 3.46 -25.52 -49.64
N SER A 81 4.39 -26.10 -50.37
CA SER A 81 4.10 -27.24 -51.22
C SER A 81 3.86 -28.50 -50.35
N VAL A 82 3.30 -29.55 -50.95
CA VAL A 82 2.92 -30.79 -50.24
C VAL A 82 4.13 -31.55 -49.66
N GLU A 83 5.31 -31.41 -50.26
CA GLU A 83 6.60 -31.90 -49.77
C GLU A 83 7.11 -31.20 -48.48
N GLU A 84 6.96 -29.90 -48.32
CA GLU A 84 7.40 -29.09 -47.19
C GLU A 84 6.51 -29.39 -45.99
N LEU A 85 5.21 -29.59 -46.23
CA LEU A 85 4.27 -30.11 -45.23
C LEU A 85 4.69 -31.51 -44.75
N LYS A 86 5.08 -32.41 -45.67
CA LYS A 86 5.61 -33.74 -45.30
C LYS A 86 6.94 -33.67 -44.56
N GLN A 87 7.78 -32.69 -44.88
CA GLN A 87 9.07 -32.49 -44.23
C GLN A 87 8.89 -31.99 -42.79
N ILE A 88 7.94 -31.07 -42.56
CA ILE A 88 7.51 -30.62 -41.23
C ILE A 88 6.92 -31.79 -40.44
N GLU A 89 6.03 -32.58 -41.04
CA GLU A 89 5.47 -33.78 -40.42
C GLU A 89 6.56 -34.77 -40.01
N SER A 90 7.55 -35.00 -40.87
CA SER A 90 8.70 -35.87 -40.56
C SER A 90 9.54 -35.35 -39.39
N ILE A 91 9.71 -34.04 -39.25
CA ILE A 91 10.46 -33.45 -38.12
C ILE A 91 9.66 -33.58 -36.82
N LEU A 92 8.34 -33.40 -36.86
CA LEU A 92 7.47 -33.50 -35.69
C LEU A 92 7.23 -34.94 -35.23
N THR A 93 7.28 -35.90 -36.15
CA THR A 93 7.08 -37.34 -35.87
C THR A 93 8.36 -38.06 -35.49
N LYS A 94 9.53 -37.48 -35.78
CA LYS A 94 10.78 -37.96 -35.19
C LYS A 94 10.72 -37.66 -33.69
N PRO A 95 10.80 -38.68 -32.81
CA PRO A 95 10.98 -38.41 -31.40
C PRO A 95 12.25 -37.58 -31.28
N THR A 96 12.12 -36.38 -30.73
CA THR A 96 13.27 -35.63 -30.28
C THR A 96 13.94 -36.50 -29.23
N ASP A 97 15.02 -37.18 -29.64
CA ASP A 97 16.00 -37.72 -28.72
C ASP A 97 16.60 -36.51 -28.00
N SER A 98 15.89 -36.09 -26.95
CA SER A 98 16.36 -35.17 -25.93
C SER A 98 17.27 -35.99 -25.03
N GLY A 99 18.40 -36.40 -25.61
CA GLY A 99 19.51 -36.98 -24.89
C GLY A 99 20.30 -35.88 -24.18
N GLY A 100 20.44 -36.04 -22.86
CA GLY A 100 21.56 -35.53 -22.05
C GLY A 100 21.37 -34.15 -21.41
#